data_AF-A0A1S2XIV6-F1
#
_entry.id   AF-A0A1S2XIV6-F1
#
_cell.length_a   1.000
_cell.length_b   1.000
_cell.length_c   1.000
_cell.angle_alpha   90.00
_cell.angle_beta   90.00
_cell.angle_gamma   90.00
#
_symmetry.space_group_name_H-M   'P 1'
#
loop_
_entity.id
_entity.type
_entity.pdbx_description
1 polymer ?
#
loop_
_entity_poly.entity_id
_entity_poly.type
_entity_poly.pdbx_seq_one_letter_code
_entity_poly.pdbx_strand_id
1 'polypeptide(L)'
;MSNTAFKVAVLGSGISGAVCASTLARNGVSVTLFDSARGPGGRMSQRREKTEDGKELHFDHGAPFFSVSKPEVVHLVQEWELRGLVAEWKEKFGSFDFQTLKFDNLEQEGLSKRFVGVPGMNSICKALCNESGVESKFGVGIGRVEWLEDEKLWSLIGVDGQNLGQFKGLVASDKNIVSTRTAEVTGRLPPLDADLKLLPELSEKLHNLPVRPCFAVMLAFAEPLSSIPVKGFSVKNSKVLRSAYCDSSKPGRSATSERWVLHSTAEYAENVIAQAGLNKPSEVTLNKVAEELFQEFQSTGANISQPFFKRAHRWGSAFPATSVAPEEKCLWDRNKRLAICGDFCVSPNVEGAIHSGLAAALRLKDISSSCL
;
A
#
# COMPACT_ATOMS: atom_id res chain seq x y z
N MET A 1 31.21 -25.89 7.60
CA MET A 1 30.01 -25.37 6.92
C MET A 1 29.09 -24.82 7.99
N SER A 2 28.94 -23.50 8.06
CA SER A 2 28.00 -22.86 9.00
C SER A 2 26.59 -23.35 8.66
N ASN A 3 25.93 -24.03 9.58
CA ASN A 3 24.54 -24.42 9.42
C ASN A 3 23.70 -23.15 9.54
N THR A 4 23.59 -22.38 8.45
CA THR A 4 22.77 -21.17 8.41
C THR A 4 21.33 -21.59 8.66
N ALA A 5 20.75 -21.12 9.77
CA ALA A 5 19.32 -21.26 10.04
C ALA A 5 18.52 -20.78 8.80
N PHE A 6 17.39 -21.42 8.52
CA PHE A 6 16.57 -21.06 7.36
C PHE A 6 16.04 -19.63 7.52
N LYS A 7 16.70 -18.69 6.83
CA LYS A 7 16.42 -17.25 6.88
C LYS A 7 15.85 -16.79 5.54
N VAL A 8 14.77 -16.04 5.59
CA VAL A 8 14.06 -15.51 4.41
C VAL A 8 14.23 -14.00 4.35
N ALA A 9 14.52 -13.48 3.16
CA ALA A 9 14.44 -12.05 2.88
C ALA A 9 13.03 -11.70 2.36
N VAL A 10 12.42 -10.65 2.90
CA VAL A 10 11.16 -10.08 2.41
C VAL A 10 11.42 -8.67 1.91
N LEU A 11 11.17 -8.42 0.63
CA LEU A 11 11.36 -7.13 -0.03
C LEU A 11 10.03 -6.39 -0.09
N GLY A 12 9.91 -5.31 0.67
CA GLY A 12 8.71 -4.50 0.84
C GLY A 12 8.03 -4.72 2.19
N SER A 13 7.67 -3.60 2.84
CA SER A 13 6.95 -3.52 4.11
C SER A 13 5.49 -3.05 3.94
N GLY A 14 4.96 -3.19 2.72
CA GLY A 14 3.52 -3.14 2.47
C GLY A 14 2.81 -4.29 3.19
N ILE A 15 1.48 -4.25 3.21
CA ILE A 15 0.70 -5.24 3.98
C ILE A 15 0.95 -6.69 3.54
N SER A 16 1.17 -6.96 2.25
CA SER A 16 1.54 -8.29 1.75
C SER A 16 2.85 -8.80 2.36
N GLY A 17 3.91 -7.99 2.28
CA GLY A 17 5.22 -8.32 2.85
C GLY A 17 5.18 -8.43 4.38
N ALA A 18 4.50 -7.51 5.05
CA ALA A 18 4.37 -7.51 6.51
C ALA A 18 3.60 -8.74 7.03
N VAL A 19 2.49 -9.11 6.37
CA VAL A 19 1.74 -10.35 6.68
C VAL A 19 2.59 -11.57 6.42
N CYS A 20 3.31 -11.62 5.30
CA CYS A 20 4.18 -12.73 4.96
C CYS A 20 5.29 -12.92 6.01
N ALA A 21 6.01 -11.84 6.34
CA ALA A 21 7.09 -11.84 7.32
C ALA A 21 6.62 -12.26 8.72
N SER A 22 5.53 -11.65 9.22
CA SER A 22 4.95 -12.00 10.51
C SER A 22 4.48 -13.45 10.56
N THR A 23 3.85 -13.94 9.49
CA THR A 23 3.39 -15.34 9.41
C THR A 23 4.55 -16.31 9.42
N LEU A 24 5.62 -16.06 8.66
CA LEU A 24 6.84 -16.87 8.65
C LEU A 24 7.49 -16.89 10.06
N ALA A 25 7.63 -15.72 10.68
CA ALA A 25 8.25 -15.58 12.00
C ALA A 25 7.48 -16.33 13.10
N ARG A 26 6.14 -16.25 13.10
CA ARG A 26 5.27 -17.02 14.00
C ARG A 26 5.40 -18.53 13.84
N ASN A 27 5.86 -18.98 12.66
CA ASN A 27 6.13 -20.39 12.37
C ASN A 27 7.61 -20.75 12.53
N GLY A 28 8.40 -19.92 13.24
CA GLY A 28 9.79 -20.22 13.60
C GLY A 28 10.81 -19.93 12.49
N VAL A 29 10.40 -19.34 11.37
CA VAL A 29 11.32 -18.97 10.29
C VAL A 29 11.90 -17.59 10.58
N SER A 30 13.23 -17.45 10.58
CA SER A 30 13.87 -16.14 10.75
C SER A 30 13.67 -15.29 9.49
N VAL A 31 13.25 -14.04 9.66
CA VAL A 31 12.98 -13.12 8.54
C VAL A 31 13.81 -11.86 8.67
N THR A 32 14.42 -11.41 7.57
CA THR A 32 14.83 -10.00 7.42
C THR A 32 13.92 -9.33 6.40
N LEU A 33 13.25 -8.26 6.82
CA LEU A 33 12.40 -7.46 5.95
C LEU A 33 13.15 -6.19 5.54
N PHE A 34 13.11 -5.83 4.27
CA PHE A 34 13.75 -4.64 3.73
C PHE A 34 12.72 -3.71 3.08
N ASP A 35 12.86 -2.40 3.31
CA ASP A 35 12.10 -1.38 2.60
C ASP A 35 12.92 -0.12 2.35
N SER A 36 12.79 0.43 1.15
CA SER A 36 13.42 1.71 0.75
C SER A 36 12.84 2.93 1.48
N ALA A 37 11.58 2.84 1.93
CA ALA A 37 10.92 3.88 2.69
C ALA A 37 11.45 3.93 4.13
N ARG A 38 11.31 5.09 4.78
CA ARG A 38 11.72 5.33 6.18
C ARG A 38 10.87 4.60 7.22
N GLY A 39 9.83 3.89 6.80
CA GLY A 39 8.92 3.18 7.70
C GLY A 39 7.87 2.37 6.92
N PRO A 40 7.09 1.54 7.64
CA PRO A 40 6.23 0.56 7.01
C PRO A 40 4.91 1.11 6.51
N GLY A 41 4.24 0.34 5.66
CA GLY A 41 2.87 0.57 5.22
C GLY A 41 2.69 0.58 3.70
N GLY A 42 3.69 1.01 2.93
CA GLY A 42 3.54 1.17 1.48
C GLY A 42 2.32 2.03 1.14
N ARG A 43 1.36 1.49 0.39
CA ARG A 43 0.08 2.17 0.07
C ARG A 43 -0.91 2.25 1.24
N MET A 44 -0.59 1.67 2.39
CA MET A 44 -1.28 1.88 3.67
C MET A 44 -0.54 2.88 4.58
N SER A 45 0.44 3.61 4.06
CA SER A 45 1.24 4.54 4.84
C SER A 45 0.47 5.78 5.32
N GLN A 46 0.83 6.25 6.51
CA GLN A 46 0.37 7.52 7.05
C GLN A 46 1.39 8.61 6.75
N ARG A 47 0.95 9.71 6.14
CA ARG A 47 1.75 10.91 5.94
C ARG A 47 1.77 11.73 7.22
N ARG A 48 2.95 12.19 7.63
CA ARG A 48 3.14 13.20 8.67
C ARG A 48 3.56 14.50 8.02
N GLU A 49 2.83 15.56 8.31
CA GLU A 49 3.07 16.92 7.82
C GLU A 49 3.20 17.86 9.00
N LYS A 50 4.00 18.92 8.84
CA LYS A 50 4.14 19.98 9.84
C LYS A 50 3.61 21.27 9.23
N THR A 51 2.77 21.96 9.98
CA THR A 51 2.26 23.30 9.66
C THR A 51 3.28 24.36 10.07
N GLU A 52 3.09 25.60 9.60
CA GLU A 52 3.98 26.72 9.91
C GLU A 52 4.05 27.03 11.41
N ASP A 53 2.96 26.83 12.15
CA ASP A 53 2.89 26.99 13.61
C ASP A 53 3.43 25.77 14.39
N GLY A 54 3.99 24.78 13.68
CA GLY A 54 4.64 23.61 14.26
C GLY A 54 3.71 22.46 14.62
N LYS A 55 2.39 22.57 14.42
CA LYS A 55 1.45 21.47 14.67
C LYS A 55 1.67 20.33 13.68
N GLU A 56 1.60 19.10 14.19
CA GLU A 56 1.71 17.90 13.36
C GLU A 56 0.34 17.45 12.86
N LEU A 57 0.24 17.25 11.55
CA LEU A 57 -0.92 16.68 10.90
C LEU A 57 -0.58 15.28 10.39
N HIS A 58 -1.54 14.39 10.53
CA HIS A 58 -1.44 13.01 10.06
C HIS A 58 -2.56 12.69 9.08
N PHE A 59 -2.22 11.97 8.01
CA PHE A 59 -3.18 11.59 6.97
C PHE A 59 -2.93 10.16 6.49
N ASP A 60 -3.95 9.31 6.49
CA ASP A 60 -3.90 8.06 5.73
C ASP A 60 -4.10 8.36 4.23
N HIS A 61 -3.05 8.88 3.59
CA HIS A 61 -3.08 9.37 2.21
C HIS A 61 -3.10 8.28 1.11
N GLY A 62 -3.19 7.01 1.50
CA GLY A 62 -3.26 5.85 0.61
C GLY A 62 -4.59 5.12 0.74
N ALA A 63 -4.59 3.89 1.24
CA ALA A 63 -5.81 3.14 1.51
C ALA A 63 -6.65 3.84 2.60
N PRO A 64 -7.88 4.32 2.30
CA PRO A 64 -8.69 5.04 3.29
C PRO A 64 -9.26 4.08 4.34
N PHE A 65 -9.71 2.91 3.92
CA PHE A 65 -10.21 1.81 4.73
C PHE A 65 -10.05 0.52 3.94
N PHE A 66 -10.38 -0.61 4.55
CA PHE A 66 -10.54 -1.87 3.85
C PHE A 66 -11.73 -2.66 4.39
N SER A 67 -12.24 -3.56 3.56
CA SER A 67 -13.29 -4.51 3.94
C SER A 67 -12.76 -5.91 3.69
N VAL A 68 -13.28 -6.87 4.44
CA VAL A 68 -12.87 -8.27 4.35
C VAL A 68 -14.09 -9.18 4.24
N SER A 69 -13.93 -10.23 3.46
CA SER A 69 -14.97 -11.18 3.07
C SER A 69 -14.47 -12.63 3.07
N LYS A 70 -13.17 -12.86 2.89
CA LYS A 70 -12.55 -14.20 2.88
C LYS A 70 -12.34 -14.71 4.31
N PRO A 71 -12.81 -15.92 4.67
CA PRO A 71 -12.76 -16.43 6.04
C PRO A 71 -11.37 -16.36 6.70
N GLU A 72 -10.32 -16.72 5.96
CA GLU A 72 -8.94 -16.68 6.43
C GLU A 72 -8.46 -15.25 6.74
N VAL A 73 -8.91 -14.26 5.98
CA VAL A 73 -8.58 -12.85 6.19
C VAL A 73 -9.42 -12.26 7.32
N VAL A 74 -10.70 -12.63 7.41
CA VAL A 74 -11.60 -12.23 8.50
C VAL A 74 -11.02 -12.65 9.85
N HIS A 75 -10.56 -13.89 9.98
CA HIS A 75 -9.95 -14.38 11.22
C HIS A 75 -8.68 -13.59 11.60
N LEU A 76 -7.82 -13.30 10.63
CA LEU A 76 -6.62 -12.50 10.86
C LEU A 76 -6.94 -11.07 11.28
N VAL A 77 -7.96 -10.44 10.69
CA VAL A 77 -8.40 -9.09 11.07
C VAL A 77 -9.01 -9.08 12.46
N GLN A 78 -9.76 -10.12 12.86
CA GLN A 78 -10.27 -10.26 14.22
C GLN A 78 -9.13 -10.37 15.25
N GLU A 79 -8.05 -11.10 14.92
CA GLU A 79 -6.84 -11.13 15.76
C GLU A 79 -6.24 -9.72 15.91
N TRP A 80 -6.16 -8.95 14.82
CA TRP A 80 -5.66 -7.57 14.85
C TRP A 80 -6.56 -6.63 15.64
N GLU A 81 -7.87 -6.81 15.58
CA GLU A 81 -8.84 -6.06 16.37
C GLU A 81 -8.68 -6.35 17.87
N LEU A 82 -8.53 -7.62 18.26
CA LEU A 82 -8.23 -8.02 19.64
C LEU A 82 -6.90 -7.44 20.17
N ARG A 83 -5.92 -7.24 19.28
CA ARG A 83 -4.63 -6.59 19.58
C ARG A 83 -4.69 -5.06 19.55
N GLY A 84 -5.85 -4.47 19.24
CA GLY A 84 -6.03 -3.02 19.13
C GLY A 84 -5.34 -2.39 17.92
N LEU A 85 -4.93 -3.18 16.93
CA LEU A 85 -4.23 -2.71 15.72
C LEU A 85 -5.21 -2.18 14.67
N VAL A 86 -6.46 -2.65 14.69
CA VAL A 86 -7.53 -2.33 13.75
C VAL A 86 -8.81 -2.05 14.53
N ALA A 87 -9.63 -1.14 14.01
CA ALA A 87 -10.99 -0.93 14.49
C ALA A 87 -11.95 -0.72 13.31
N GLU A 88 -13.23 -0.97 13.54
CA GLU A 88 -14.30 -0.59 12.61
C GLU A 88 -14.47 0.94 12.60
N TRP A 89 -14.52 1.52 11.40
CA TRP A 89 -14.82 2.92 11.17
C TRP A 89 -16.33 3.11 11.01
N LYS A 90 -16.99 3.37 12.15
CA LYS A 90 -18.44 3.52 12.27
C LYS A 90 -18.86 4.95 12.00
N GLU A 91 -19.06 5.27 10.73
CA GLU A 91 -19.49 6.57 10.27
C GLU A 91 -20.53 6.46 9.14
N LYS A 92 -21.19 7.57 8.82
CA LYS A 92 -22.10 7.65 7.67
C LYS A 92 -21.32 7.82 6.36
N PHE A 93 -21.65 7.01 5.37
CA PHE A 93 -21.09 7.08 4.01
C PHE A 93 -22.18 7.33 2.98
N GLY A 94 -21.80 7.78 1.78
CA GLY A 94 -22.74 7.87 0.67
C GLY A 94 -22.08 8.12 -0.67
N SER A 95 -22.84 8.65 -1.62
CA SER A 95 -22.31 9.17 -2.88
C SER A 95 -22.79 10.59 -3.15
N PHE A 96 -21.99 11.34 -3.90
CA PHE A 96 -22.37 12.65 -4.43
C PHE A 96 -22.42 12.57 -5.96
N ASP A 97 -23.47 13.11 -6.56
CA ASP A 97 -23.64 13.10 -8.01
C ASP A 97 -23.60 14.52 -8.58
N PHE A 98 -22.61 14.80 -9.43
CA PHE A 98 -22.45 16.10 -10.10
C PHE A 98 -23.54 16.41 -11.13
N GLN A 99 -24.28 15.42 -11.61
CA GLN A 99 -25.41 15.67 -12.52
C GLN A 99 -26.63 16.20 -11.77
N THR A 100 -26.90 15.67 -10.58
CA THR A 100 -28.07 16.06 -9.75
C THR A 100 -27.73 17.07 -8.66
N LEU A 101 -26.44 17.29 -8.40
CA LEU A 101 -25.88 18.13 -7.33
C LEU A 101 -26.39 17.75 -5.94
N LYS A 102 -26.53 16.44 -5.69
CA LYS A 102 -27.10 15.90 -4.46
C LYS A 102 -26.28 14.75 -3.91
N PHE A 103 -26.34 14.61 -2.58
CA PHE A 103 -25.95 13.38 -1.90
C PHE A 103 -27.05 12.34 -2.03
N ASP A 104 -26.68 11.12 -2.37
CA ASP A 104 -27.55 9.94 -2.45
C ASP A 104 -26.87 8.72 -1.81
N ASN A 105 -27.57 7.59 -1.79
CA ASN A 105 -27.08 6.32 -1.24
C ASN A 105 -26.45 6.45 0.15
N LEU A 106 -27.07 7.25 1.03
CA LEU A 106 -26.61 7.41 2.41
C LEU A 106 -26.70 6.05 3.10
N GLU A 107 -25.57 5.36 3.20
CA GLU A 107 -25.49 4.05 3.81
C GLU A 107 -25.85 4.18 5.30
N GLN A 108 -26.82 3.37 5.70
CA GLN A 108 -27.06 3.11 7.11
C GLN A 108 -25.96 2.17 7.64
N GLU A 109 -25.71 2.22 8.96
CA GLU A 109 -24.73 1.36 9.62
C GLU A 109 -24.97 -0.13 9.28
N GLY A 110 -23.90 -0.87 8.95
CA GLY A 110 -23.90 -2.34 8.97
C GLY A 110 -23.89 -3.11 7.64
N LEU A 111 -23.91 -2.45 6.46
CA LEU A 111 -23.95 -3.17 5.17
C LEU A 111 -22.61 -3.84 4.79
N SER A 112 -21.48 -3.27 5.20
CA SER A 112 -20.17 -3.94 5.19
C SER A 112 -19.22 -3.24 6.16
N LYS A 113 -18.50 -4.00 6.99
CA LYS A 113 -17.54 -3.42 7.94
C LYS A 113 -16.40 -2.75 7.18
N ARG A 114 -16.11 -1.50 7.55
CA ARG A 114 -14.94 -0.75 7.08
C ARG A 114 -13.92 -0.74 8.20
N PHE A 115 -12.78 -1.36 7.97
CA PHE A 115 -11.69 -1.45 8.94
C PHE A 115 -10.61 -0.40 8.64
N VAL A 116 -10.04 0.14 9.71
CA VAL A 116 -8.89 1.05 9.64
C VAL A 116 -7.86 0.65 10.70
N GLY A 117 -6.57 0.80 10.38
CA GLY A 117 -5.51 0.63 11.37
C GLY A 117 -5.57 1.71 12.45
N VAL A 118 -5.17 1.44 13.69
CA VAL A 118 -5.24 2.39 14.83
C VAL A 118 -3.84 2.54 15.46
N PRO A 119 -3.36 3.79 15.73
CA PRO A 119 -4.00 5.09 15.49
C PRO A 119 -3.94 5.57 14.03
N GLY A 120 -3.32 4.78 13.16
CA GLY A 120 -3.06 5.09 11.76
C GLY A 120 -3.16 3.87 10.87
N MET A 121 -3.46 4.02 9.58
CA MET A 121 -3.61 2.86 8.69
C MET A 121 -2.33 2.01 8.63
N ASN A 122 -1.16 2.63 8.76
CA ASN A 122 0.13 1.94 8.74
C ASN A 122 0.46 1.18 10.04
N SER A 123 -0.34 1.34 11.09
CA SER A 123 -0.09 0.72 12.41
C SER A 123 -0.13 -0.81 12.33
N ILE A 124 -0.95 -1.35 11.42
CA ILE A 124 -1.02 -2.79 11.12
C ILE A 124 0.34 -3.27 10.64
N CYS A 125 0.87 -2.68 9.55
CA CYS A 125 2.18 -3.04 9.02
C CYS A 125 3.28 -2.80 10.04
N LYS A 126 3.22 -1.72 10.83
CA LYS A 126 4.20 -1.42 11.88
C LYS A 126 4.24 -2.50 12.96
N ALA A 127 3.10 -3.01 13.41
CA ALA A 127 3.05 -4.08 14.39
C ALA A 127 3.60 -5.39 13.81
N LEU A 128 3.20 -5.76 12.59
CA LEU A 128 3.66 -6.98 11.93
C LEU A 128 5.16 -6.97 11.61
N CYS A 129 5.71 -5.82 11.23
CA CYS A 129 7.15 -5.66 11.00
C CYS A 129 7.98 -5.74 12.30
N ASN A 130 7.35 -5.60 13.48
CA ASN A 130 7.97 -5.73 14.79
C ASN A 130 7.59 -7.04 15.50
N GLU A 131 6.94 -7.97 14.80
CA GLU A 131 6.64 -9.30 15.33
C GLU A 131 7.93 -10.03 15.70
N SER A 132 7.92 -10.77 16.81
CA SER A 132 9.10 -11.52 17.25
C SER A 132 9.58 -12.47 16.14
N GLY A 133 10.88 -12.39 15.79
CA GLY A 133 11.48 -13.14 14.69
C GLY A 133 11.58 -12.39 13.35
N VAL A 134 11.03 -11.17 13.26
CA VAL A 134 11.18 -10.26 12.12
C VAL A 134 12.25 -9.20 12.43
N GLU A 135 13.32 -9.19 11.63
CA GLU A 135 14.33 -8.12 11.63
C GLU A 135 14.00 -7.12 10.50
N SER A 136 13.43 -5.97 10.83
CA SER A 136 13.05 -4.96 9.82
C SER A 136 14.13 -3.91 9.58
N LYS A 137 14.45 -3.66 8.30
CA LYS A 137 15.43 -2.68 7.83
C LYS A 137 14.77 -1.66 6.89
N PHE A 138 14.49 -0.47 7.42
CA PHE A 138 13.90 0.65 6.69
C PHE A 138 14.98 1.60 6.15
N GLY A 139 14.66 2.35 5.10
CA GLY A 139 15.62 3.21 4.39
C GLY A 139 16.66 2.44 3.58
N VAL A 140 16.44 1.14 3.36
CA VAL A 140 17.36 0.23 2.66
C VAL A 140 16.71 -0.17 1.33
N GLY A 141 17.10 0.54 0.27
CA GLY A 141 16.71 0.18 -1.10
C GLY A 141 17.53 -1.00 -1.60
N ILE A 142 16.89 -2.01 -2.19
CA ILE A 142 17.57 -3.12 -2.85
C ILE A 142 17.99 -2.67 -4.25
N GLY A 143 19.27 -2.82 -4.57
CA GLY A 143 19.84 -2.49 -5.88
C GLY A 143 19.96 -3.72 -6.78
N ARG A 144 20.31 -4.89 -6.21
CA ARG A 144 20.48 -6.13 -6.97
C ARG A 144 20.14 -7.34 -6.10
N VAL A 145 19.53 -8.34 -6.72
CA VAL A 145 19.20 -9.64 -6.14
C VAL A 145 19.72 -10.72 -7.07
N GLU A 146 20.50 -11.65 -6.53
CA GLU A 146 21.14 -12.72 -7.32
C GLU A 146 20.94 -14.08 -6.65
N TRP A 147 20.62 -15.10 -7.45
CA TRP A 147 20.59 -16.48 -7.00
C TRP A 147 21.96 -17.12 -7.21
N LEU A 148 22.58 -17.59 -6.14
CA LEU A 148 23.86 -18.29 -6.16
C LEU A 148 23.60 -19.78 -6.28
N GLU A 149 23.71 -20.32 -7.50
CA GLU A 149 23.27 -21.68 -7.85
C GLU A 149 23.96 -22.77 -7.04
N ASP A 150 25.28 -22.65 -6.83
CA ASP A 150 26.09 -23.62 -6.08
C ASP A 150 25.76 -23.63 -4.59
N GLU A 151 25.46 -22.45 -4.03
CA GLU A 151 25.16 -22.26 -2.61
C GLU A 151 23.69 -22.48 -2.29
N LYS A 152 22.83 -22.38 -3.30
CA LYS A 152 21.36 -22.35 -3.19
C LYS A 152 20.88 -21.25 -2.23
N LEU A 153 21.46 -20.06 -2.39
CA LEU A 153 21.19 -18.86 -1.59
C LEU A 153 20.88 -17.67 -2.49
N TRP A 154 20.03 -16.77 -2.00
CA TRP A 154 19.84 -15.43 -2.55
C TRP A 154 20.84 -14.46 -1.93
N SER A 155 21.57 -13.72 -2.75
CA SER A 155 22.44 -12.61 -2.35
C SER A 155 21.79 -11.27 -2.64
N LEU A 156 21.72 -10.39 -1.64
CA LEU A 156 21.10 -9.06 -1.75
C LEU A 156 22.15 -7.97 -1.62
N ILE A 157 22.15 -7.04 -2.57
CA ILE A 157 23.00 -5.85 -2.57
C ILE A 157 22.10 -4.60 -2.54
N GLY A 158 22.44 -3.67 -1.65
CA GLY A 158 21.76 -2.39 -1.53
C GLY A 158 22.02 -1.49 -2.73
N VAL A 159 21.15 -0.49 -2.91
CA VAL A 159 21.33 0.58 -3.89
C VAL A 159 22.67 1.32 -3.72
N ASP A 160 23.18 1.36 -2.49
CA ASP A 160 24.46 1.95 -2.11
C ASP A 160 25.65 1.01 -2.27
N GLY A 161 25.42 -0.21 -2.78
CA GLY A 161 26.45 -1.24 -2.97
C GLY A 161 26.75 -2.08 -1.72
N GLN A 162 26.09 -1.83 -0.59
CA GLN A 162 26.30 -2.62 0.62
C GLN A 162 25.79 -4.06 0.45
N ASN A 163 26.54 -5.03 0.94
CA ASN A 163 26.07 -6.41 1.05
C ASN A 163 25.05 -6.50 2.20
N LEU A 164 23.82 -6.89 1.88
CA LEU A 164 22.71 -6.97 2.83
C LEU A 164 22.50 -8.38 3.39
N GLY A 165 23.25 -9.36 2.90
CA GLY A 165 23.29 -10.73 3.38
C GLY A 165 22.82 -11.76 2.34
N GLN A 166 22.92 -13.03 2.75
CA GLN A 166 22.47 -14.18 1.98
C GLN A 166 21.29 -14.88 2.68
N PHE A 167 20.34 -15.39 1.88
CA PHE A 167 19.07 -15.92 2.37
C PHE A 167 18.69 -17.23 1.68
N LYS A 168 18.07 -18.16 2.41
CA LYS A 168 17.61 -19.44 1.85
C LYS A 168 16.31 -19.32 1.06
N GLY A 169 15.58 -18.21 1.19
CA GLY A 169 14.37 -17.92 0.44
C GLY A 169 14.15 -16.42 0.29
N LEU A 170 13.35 -16.05 -0.70
CA LEU A 170 13.09 -14.65 -1.04
C LEU A 170 11.59 -14.43 -1.28
N VAL A 171 11.09 -13.31 -0.77
CA VAL A 171 9.74 -12.82 -1.04
C VAL A 171 9.85 -11.43 -1.68
N ALA A 172 9.36 -11.28 -2.91
CA ALA A 172 9.18 -9.99 -3.56
C ALA A 172 7.73 -9.54 -3.37
N SER A 173 7.50 -8.59 -2.47
CA SER A 173 6.14 -8.10 -2.13
C SER A 173 5.78 -6.75 -2.77
N ASP A 174 6.71 -6.18 -3.54
CA ASP A 174 6.53 -4.99 -4.38
C ASP A 174 6.82 -5.35 -5.84
N LYS A 175 5.89 -5.03 -6.74
CA LYS A 175 6.04 -5.23 -8.19
C LYS A 175 7.27 -4.52 -8.76
N ASN A 176 7.74 -3.42 -8.15
CA ASN A 176 8.89 -2.67 -8.65
C ASN A 176 10.20 -3.46 -8.51
N ILE A 177 10.21 -4.52 -7.70
CA ILE A 177 11.33 -5.46 -7.62
C ILE A 177 11.52 -6.22 -8.94
N VAL A 178 10.44 -6.41 -9.72
CA VAL A 178 10.40 -7.25 -10.92
C VAL A 178 9.99 -6.52 -12.20
N SER A 179 9.30 -5.38 -12.09
CA SER A 179 8.73 -4.67 -13.23
C SER A 179 9.76 -3.75 -13.88
N THR A 180 9.86 -3.79 -15.20
CA THR A 180 10.73 -2.90 -15.98
C THR A 180 10.29 -1.45 -15.99
N ARG A 181 9.04 -1.17 -15.60
CA ARG A 181 8.60 0.21 -15.29
C ARG A 181 9.49 0.88 -14.24
N THR A 182 10.17 0.12 -13.38
CA THR A 182 11.16 0.65 -12.45
C THR A 182 12.25 1.43 -13.20
N ALA A 183 12.70 0.96 -14.38
CA ALA A 183 13.68 1.67 -15.19
C ALA A 183 13.14 2.99 -15.73
N GLU A 184 11.89 3.01 -16.22
CA GLU A 184 11.26 4.24 -16.72
C GLU A 184 11.07 5.32 -15.64
N VAL A 185 10.77 4.90 -14.41
CA VAL A 185 10.45 5.82 -13.30
C VAL A 185 11.69 6.23 -12.51
N THR A 186 12.68 5.34 -12.39
CA THR A 186 13.85 5.54 -11.50
C THR A 186 15.19 5.61 -12.24
N GLY A 187 15.23 5.27 -13.53
CA GLY A 187 16.46 5.13 -14.30
C GLY A 187 17.28 3.89 -13.94
N ARG A 188 16.75 2.98 -13.12
CA ARG A 188 17.44 1.77 -12.66
C ARG A 188 16.69 0.51 -13.07
N LEU A 189 17.44 -0.51 -13.44
CA LEU A 189 16.88 -1.83 -13.72
C LEU A 189 16.18 -2.38 -12.46
N PRO A 190 15.13 -3.21 -12.64
CA PRO A 190 14.51 -3.91 -11.53
C PRO A 190 15.57 -4.72 -10.75
N PRO A 191 15.54 -4.71 -9.40
CA PRO A 191 16.52 -5.42 -8.58
C PRO A 191 16.58 -6.92 -8.82
N LEU A 192 15.44 -7.55 -9.11
CA LEU A 192 15.37 -8.93 -9.52
C LEU A 192 15.41 -8.95 -11.06
N ASP A 193 16.54 -9.39 -11.59
CA ASP A 193 16.82 -9.38 -13.03
C ASP A 193 15.78 -10.20 -13.82
N ALA A 194 15.33 -9.68 -14.95
CA ALA A 194 14.46 -10.38 -15.88
C ALA A 194 15.21 -11.47 -16.67
N ASP A 195 16.56 -11.43 -16.73
CA ASP A 195 17.39 -12.49 -17.32
C ASP A 195 17.42 -13.77 -16.48
N LEU A 196 16.85 -13.72 -15.28
CA LEU A 196 16.46 -14.94 -14.62
C LEU A 196 15.48 -15.68 -15.53
N LYS A 197 15.86 -16.88 -15.98
CA LYS A 197 14.96 -17.95 -16.46
C LYS A 197 13.93 -18.38 -15.39
N LEU A 198 13.57 -17.47 -14.48
CA LEU A 198 12.48 -17.51 -13.54
C LEU A 198 11.19 -17.47 -14.35
N LEU A 199 10.81 -18.64 -14.87
CA LEU A 199 9.48 -18.92 -15.42
C LEU A 199 9.09 -17.90 -16.52
N PRO A 200 9.39 -18.16 -17.79
CA PRO A 200 9.06 -17.27 -18.91
C PRO A 200 7.61 -16.73 -18.87
N GLU A 201 6.67 -17.56 -18.41
CA GLU A 201 5.26 -17.21 -18.20
C GLU A 201 5.00 -16.14 -17.11
N LEU A 202 5.89 -16.04 -16.12
CA LEU A 202 5.85 -15.05 -15.04
C LEU A 202 6.45 -13.71 -15.46
N SER A 203 7.48 -13.76 -16.30
CA SER A 203 8.12 -12.55 -16.84
C SER A 203 7.11 -11.73 -17.64
N GLU A 204 6.38 -12.32 -18.60
CA GLU A 204 5.39 -11.56 -19.40
C GLU A 204 4.29 -10.90 -18.56
N LYS A 205 3.72 -11.64 -17.60
CA LYS A 205 2.61 -11.13 -16.76
C LYS A 205 3.02 -9.97 -15.85
N LEU A 206 4.27 -9.95 -15.38
CA LEU A 206 4.77 -8.95 -14.43
C LEU A 206 5.46 -7.77 -15.12
N HIS A 207 6.14 -8.03 -16.24
CA HIS A 207 6.93 -7.04 -16.96
C HIS A 207 6.05 -5.86 -17.42
N ASN A 208 4.90 -6.17 -18.01
CA ASN A 208 3.98 -5.19 -18.57
C ASN A 208 2.70 -4.98 -17.73
N LEU A 209 2.74 -5.29 -16.43
CA LEU A 209 1.57 -5.20 -15.57
C LEU A 209 0.97 -3.77 -15.60
N PRO A 210 -0.21 -3.58 -16.23
CA PRO A 210 -0.81 -2.26 -16.32
C PRO A 210 -1.25 -1.81 -14.94
N VAL A 211 -1.14 -0.50 -14.66
CA VAL A 211 -1.57 0.07 -13.40
C VAL A 211 -2.26 1.40 -13.62
N ARG A 212 -3.15 1.74 -12.69
CA ARG A 212 -3.89 3.00 -12.67
C ARG A 212 -3.25 3.95 -11.65
N PRO A 213 -2.87 5.18 -12.04
CA PRO A 213 -2.39 6.17 -11.11
C PRO A 213 -3.55 6.83 -10.35
N CYS A 214 -3.22 7.53 -9.27
CA CYS A 214 -4.15 8.34 -8.51
C CYS A 214 -3.39 9.48 -7.82
N PHE A 215 -4.01 10.65 -7.73
CA PHE A 215 -3.56 11.70 -6.81
C PHE A 215 -4.39 11.66 -5.53
N ALA A 216 -3.71 11.76 -4.40
CA ALA A 216 -4.31 11.99 -3.10
C ALA A 216 -4.07 13.44 -2.67
N VAL A 217 -5.11 14.16 -2.26
CA VAL A 217 -5.00 15.52 -1.73
C VAL A 217 -5.43 15.53 -0.27
N MET A 218 -4.51 15.96 0.59
CA MET A 218 -4.67 16.05 2.03
C MET A 218 -5.07 17.47 2.40
N LEU A 219 -6.19 17.63 3.09
CA LEU A 219 -6.77 18.91 3.48
C LEU A 219 -6.97 18.95 5.00
N ALA A 220 -6.69 20.08 5.65
CA ALA A 220 -7.07 20.32 7.04
C ALA A 220 -7.82 21.64 7.20
N PHE A 221 -8.88 21.60 8.01
CA PHE A 221 -9.78 22.71 8.28
C PHE A 221 -9.80 23.02 9.78
N ALA A 222 -9.88 24.31 10.11
CA ALA A 222 -9.93 24.75 11.50
C ALA A 222 -11.27 24.34 12.14
N GLU A 223 -12.35 24.56 11.39
CA GLU A 223 -13.72 24.22 11.79
C GLU A 223 -14.22 22.96 11.04
N PRO A 224 -15.08 22.14 11.67
CA PRO A 224 -15.72 21.02 11.00
C PRO A 224 -16.59 21.44 9.80
N LEU A 225 -16.58 20.64 8.73
CA LEU A 225 -17.40 20.91 7.54
C LEU A 225 -18.84 20.39 7.71
N SER A 226 -19.67 21.16 8.41
CA SER A 226 -21.07 20.78 8.70
C SER A 226 -21.97 20.66 7.46
N SER A 227 -21.58 21.27 6.33
CA SER A 227 -22.31 21.19 5.07
C SER A 227 -22.22 19.81 4.38
N ILE A 228 -21.30 18.94 4.82
CA ILE A 228 -21.15 17.59 4.27
C ILE A 228 -21.84 16.59 5.22
N PRO A 229 -22.90 15.89 4.79
CA PRO A 229 -23.73 15.07 5.69
C PRO A 229 -23.13 13.71 6.04
N VAL A 230 -21.94 13.39 5.52
CA VAL A 230 -21.27 12.08 5.60
C VAL A 230 -19.79 12.27 5.92
N LYS A 231 -19.11 11.24 6.43
CA LYS A 231 -17.66 11.25 6.67
C LYS A 231 -16.87 10.49 5.62
N GLY A 232 -17.53 9.93 4.61
CA GLY A 232 -16.88 9.46 3.40
C GLY A 232 -17.87 9.30 2.25
N PHE A 233 -17.44 9.61 1.03
CA PHE A 233 -18.30 9.43 -0.13
C PHE A 233 -17.53 9.16 -1.41
N SER A 234 -18.18 8.41 -2.31
CA SER A 234 -17.77 8.34 -3.71
C SER A 234 -18.44 9.43 -4.52
N VAL A 235 -17.83 9.78 -5.66
CA VAL A 235 -18.32 10.84 -6.54
C VAL A 235 -18.70 10.23 -7.88
N LYS A 236 -19.92 10.53 -8.34
CA LYS A 236 -20.44 10.18 -9.65
C LYS A 236 -20.35 11.39 -10.58
N ASN A 237 -20.16 11.13 -11.87
CA ASN A 237 -20.14 12.17 -12.91
C ASN A 237 -19.08 13.27 -12.74
N SER A 238 -17.99 13.00 -12.02
CA SER A 238 -16.80 13.87 -11.99
C SER A 238 -15.68 13.26 -12.81
N LYS A 239 -14.98 14.11 -13.58
CA LYS A 239 -13.74 13.73 -14.26
C LYS A 239 -12.51 13.86 -13.37
N VAL A 240 -12.61 14.57 -12.24
CA VAL A 240 -11.48 14.97 -11.39
C VAL A 240 -11.46 14.19 -10.08
N LEU A 241 -12.55 14.22 -9.31
CA LEU A 241 -12.64 13.65 -7.97
C LEU A 241 -13.39 12.32 -8.01
N ARG A 242 -12.80 11.27 -7.43
CA ARG A 242 -13.43 9.94 -7.31
C ARG A 242 -14.10 9.74 -5.96
N SER A 243 -13.48 10.24 -4.90
CA SER A 243 -13.96 10.01 -3.53
C SER A 243 -13.29 10.96 -2.54
N ALA A 244 -13.94 11.21 -1.41
CA ALA A 244 -13.43 11.99 -0.29
C ALA A 244 -13.71 11.29 1.03
N TYR A 245 -12.77 11.36 1.98
CA TYR A 245 -12.86 10.70 3.28
C TYR A 245 -12.40 11.64 4.40
N CYS A 246 -13.21 11.82 5.45
CA CYS A 246 -12.87 12.54 6.66
C CYS A 246 -11.94 11.67 7.52
N ASP A 247 -10.64 11.75 7.25
CA ASP A 247 -9.60 10.95 7.88
C ASP A 247 -9.58 11.11 9.41
N SER A 248 -9.87 12.31 9.91
CA SER A 248 -9.91 12.60 11.35
C SER A 248 -11.08 11.95 12.10
N SER A 249 -12.13 11.48 11.39
CA SER A 249 -13.26 10.76 12.01
C SER A 249 -12.95 9.29 12.33
N LYS A 250 -11.81 8.78 11.84
CA LYS A 250 -11.40 7.39 12.09
C LYS A 250 -11.04 7.17 13.58
N PRO A 251 -11.28 5.98 14.13
CA PRO A 251 -10.89 5.64 15.50
C PRO A 251 -9.42 5.93 15.80
N GLY A 252 -9.12 6.56 16.94
CA GLY A 252 -7.76 6.85 17.38
C GLY A 252 -7.03 7.99 16.64
N ARG A 253 -7.72 8.77 15.79
CA ARG A 253 -7.15 9.99 15.18
C ARG A 253 -7.38 11.19 16.09
N SER A 254 -6.49 12.19 15.98
CA SER A 254 -6.66 13.46 16.69
C SER A 254 -7.95 14.19 16.28
N ALA A 255 -8.66 14.77 17.26
CA ALA A 255 -9.84 15.60 17.04
C ALA A 255 -9.52 17.11 16.95
N THR A 256 -8.24 17.51 16.94
CA THR A 256 -7.82 18.93 16.97
C THR A 256 -8.17 19.73 15.72
N SER A 257 -8.38 19.06 14.59
CA SER A 257 -8.78 19.67 13.32
C SER A 257 -9.45 18.62 12.44
N GLU A 258 -10.43 19.06 11.65
CA GLU A 258 -11.06 18.18 10.67
C GLU A 258 -10.15 18.02 9.45
N ARG A 259 -9.90 16.77 9.05
CA ARG A 259 -8.96 16.42 7.99
C ARG A 259 -9.62 15.53 6.97
N TRP A 260 -9.43 15.87 5.71
CA TRP A 260 -9.98 15.14 4.57
C TRP A 260 -8.88 14.67 3.63
N VAL A 261 -9.05 13.46 3.11
CA VAL A 261 -8.23 12.92 2.02
C VAL A 261 -9.12 12.72 0.80
N LEU A 262 -8.79 13.45 -0.26
CA LEU A 262 -9.45 13.38 -1.56
C LEU A 262 -8.66 12.45 -2.47
N HIS A 263 -9.34 11.65 -3.28
CA HIS A 263 -8.71 10.80 -4.29
C HIS A 263 -9.22 11.17 -5.68
N SER A 264 -8.30 11.42 -6.61
CA SER A 264 -8.65 11.71 -8.00
C SER A 264 -9.22 10.48 -8.71
N THR A 265 -9.88 10.71 -9.85
CA THR A 265 -10.08 9.66 -10.86
C THR A 265 -8.72 9.22 -11.43
N ALA A 266 -8.70 8.03 -12.06
CA ALA A 266 -7.53 7.56 -12.78
C ALA A 266 -7.29 8.40 -14.05
N GLU A 267 -8.35 8.72 -14.79
CA GLU A 267 -8.31 9.53 -16.01
C GLU A 267 -7.64 10.90 -15.77
N TYR A 268 -8.04 11.60 -14.70
CA TYR A 268 -7.40 12.87 -14.32
C TYR A 268 -5.90 12.68 -14.04
N ALA A 269 -5.55 11.65 -13.26
CA ALA A 269 -4.16 11.40 -12.90
C ALA A 269 -3.30 11.02 -14.13
N GLU A 270 -3.85 10.24 -15.06
CA GLU A 270 -3.22 9.87 -16.34
C GLU A 270 -2.96 11.10 -17.19
N ASN A 271 -3.93 12.01 -17.33
CA ASN A 271 -3.78 13.26 -18.07
C ASN A 271 -2.68 14.16 -17.48
N VAL A 272 -2.64 14.31 -16.16
CA VAL A 272 -1.58 15.09 -15.48
C VAL A 272 -0.21 14.44 -15.68
N ILE A 273 -0.11 13.11 -15.60
CA ILE A 273 1.15 12.38 -15.80
C ILE A 273 1.61 12.47 -17.26
N ALA A 274 0.71 12.41 -18.23
CA ALA A 274 1.04 12.56 -19.65
C ALA A 274 1.68 13.93 -19.94
N GLN A 275 1.26 14.97 -19.22
CA GLN A 275 1.82 16.32 -19.36
C GLN A 275 3.09 16.54 -18.54
N ALA A 276 3.16 16.00 -17.31
CA ALA A 276 4.26 16.25 -16.37
C ALA A 276 5.39 15.21 -16.42
N GLY A 277 5.16 14.06 -17.06
CA GLY A 277 6.08 12.94 -17.15
C GLY A 277 6.03 11.97 -15.97
N LEU A 278 6.77 10.86 -16.12
CA LEU A 278 6.83 9.76 -15.14
C LEU A 278 7.72 10.06 -13.93
N ASN A 279 8.64 11.02 -14.04
CA ASN A 279 9.52 11.44 -12.95
C ASN A 279 8.74 12.10 -11.81
N LYS A 280 9.43 12.36 -10.68
CA LYS A 280 8.84 13.03 -9.51
C LYS A 280 8.18 14.35 -9.94
N PRO A 281 6.89 14.56 -9.66
CA PRO A 281 6.20 15.80 -10.03
C PRO A 281 6.84 17.02 -9.35
N SER A 282 6.84 18.15 -10.05
CA SER A 282 7.27 19.44 -9.48
C SER A 282 6.25 19.94 -8.45
N GLU A 283 6.69 20.85 -7.57
CA GLU A 283 5.78 21.49 -6.61
C GLU A 283 4.69 22.29 -7.31
N VAL A 284 4.99 22.92 -8.45
CA VAL A 284 4.00 23.64 -9.27
C VAL A 284 2.91 22.69 -9.75
N THR A 285 3.27 21.51 -10.26
CA THR A 285 2.29 20.49 -10.68
C THR A 285 1.45 20.01 -9.49
N LEU A 286 2.07 19.73 -8.34
CA LEU A 286 1.34 19.26 -7.15
C LEU A 286 0.41 20.32 -6.57
N ASN A 287 0.80 21.59 -6.59
CA ASN A 287 -0.04 22.69 -6.12
C ASN A 287 -1.26 22.89 -7.03
N LYS A 288 -1.06 22.80 -8.36
CA LYS A 288 -2.16 22.81 -9.34
C LYS A 288 -3.14 21.67 -9.09
N VAL A 289 -2.64 20.43 -8.92
CA VAL A 289 -3.48 19.27 -8.60
C VAL A 289 -4.25 19.47 -7.30
N ALA A 290 -3.59 20.00 -6.27
CA ALA A 290 -4.23 20.23 -4.97
C ALA A 290 -5.36 21.26 -5.09
N GLU A 291 -5.15 22.32 -5.88
CA GLU A 291 -6.16 23.34 -6.16
C GLU A 291 -7.36 22.76 -6.92
N GLU A 292 -7.12 22.05 -8.02
CA GLU A 292 -8.18 21.50 -8.88
C GLU A 292 -9.05 20.48 -8.13
N LEU A 293 -8.46 19.55 -7.37
CA LEU A 293 -9.24 18.60 -6.57
C LEU A 293 -10.01 19.29 -5.43
N PHE A 294 -9.43 20.35 -4.87
CA PHE A 294 -10.11 21.11 -3.82
C PHE A 294 -11.31 21.88 -4.38
N GLN A 295 -11.20 22.51 -5.56
CA GLN A 295 -12.31 23.18 -6.24
C GLN A 295 -13.44 22.21 -6.58
N GLU A 296 -13.09 21.00 -7.06
CA GLU A 296 -14.08 19.94 -7.30
C GLU A 296 -14.76 19.54 -5.98
N PHE A 297 -14.00 19.36 -4.89
CA PHE A 297 -14.55 19.05 -3.58
C PHE A 297 -15.45 20.17 -3.02
N GLN A 298 -15.05 21.44 -3.16
CA GLN A 298 -15.88 22.59 -2.78
C GLN A 298 -17.21 22.62 -3.53
N SER A 299 -17.23 22.17 -4.78
CA SER A 299 -18.44 22.09 -5.59
C SER A 299 -19.44 21.04 -5.09
N THR A 300 -19.06 20.17 -4.14
CA THR A 300 -19.95 19.19 -3.50
C THR A 300 -20.80 19.79 -2.37
N GLY A 301 -20.45 20.99 -1.88
CA GLY A 301 -21.16 21.64 -0.79
C GLY A 301 -20.94 23.15 -0.81
N ALA A 302 -22.04 23.91 -0.87
CA ALA A 302 -22.02 25.36 -1.10
C ALA A 302 -21.21 26.20 -0.10
N ASN A 303 -20.83 25.66 1.07
CA ASN A 303 -20.19 26.38 2.16
C ASN A 303 -18.88 25.74 2.67
N ILE A 304 -18.15 25.02 1.83
CA ILE A 304 -16.83 24.47 2.23
C ILE A 304 -15.80 25.60 2.32
N SER A 305 -15.33 25.89 3.54
CA SER A 305 -14.34 26.93 3.83
C SER A 305 -12.97 26.63 3.20
N GLN A 306 -12.07 27.61 3.19
CA GLN A 306 -10.69 27.38 2.79
C GLN A 306 -9.96 26.51 3.85
N PRO A 307 -9.18 25.49 3.44
CA PRO A 307 -8.35 24.72 4.35
C PRO A 307 -7.12 25.53 4.75
N PHE A 308 -6.69 25.42 6.01
CA PHE A 308 -5.41 26.01 6.43
C PHE A 308 -4.21 25.15 5.99
N PHE A 309 -4.44 23.91 5.55
CA PHE A 309 -3.41 23.02 5.02
C PHE A 309 -3.93 22.29 3.79
N LYS A 310 -3.12 22.26 2.72
CA LYS A 310 -3.46 21.59 1.46
C LYS A 310 -2.19 21.04 0.80
N ARG A 311 -2.15 19.73 0.52
CA ARG A 311 -1.00 19.10 -0.15
C ARG A 311 -1.39 17.90 -1.01
N ALA A 312 -0.89 17.83 -2.24
CA ALA A 312 -1.08 16.69 -3.13
C ALA A 312 0.07 15.65 -3.03
N HIS A 313 -0.27 14.40 -3.30
CA HIS A 313 0.65 13.28 -3.44
C HIS A 313 0.27 12.43 -4.66
N ARG A 314 1.28 11.98 -5.43
CA ARG A 314 1.07 11.11 -6.60
C ARG A 314 1.36 9.65 -6.28
N TRP A 315 0.31 8.82 -6.32
CA TRP A 315 0.44 7.37 -6.41
C TRP A 315 0.53 6.95 -7.89
N GLY A 316 1.74 6.95 -8.46
CA GLY A 316 1.94 6.64 -9.90
C GLY A 316 1.65 5.18 -10.29
N SER A 317 1.55 4.29 -9.30
CA SER A 317 1.13 2.90 -9.41
C SER A 317 0.13 2.57 -8.30
N ALA A 318 -0.98 3.30 -8.23
CA ALA A 318 -1.93 3.20 -7.11
C ALA A 318 -2.60 1.83 -7.08
N PHE A 319 -3.10 1.36 -8.23
CA PHE A 319 -3.83 0.11 -8.35
C PHE A 319 -3.31 -0.71 -9.54
N PRO A 320 -3.07 -2.02 -9.40
CA PRO A 320 -2.90 -2.88 -10.56
C PRO A 320 -4.21 -2.95 -11.33
N ALA A 321 -4.13 -2.94 -12.66
CA ALA A 321 -5.30 -3.00 -13.53
C ALA A 321 -5.75 -4.44 -13.83
N THR A 322 -4.87 -5.42 -13.59
CA THR A 322 -5.14 -6.86 -13.72
C THR A 322 -4.52 -7.64 -12.55
N SER A 323 -5.01 -8.86 -12.33
CA SER A 323 -4.46 -9.80 -11.34
C SER A 323 -3.67 -10.90 -12.03
N VAL A 324 -2.44 -11.17 -11.58
CA VAL A 324 -1.54 -12.12 -12.25
C VAL A 324 -1.62 -13.56 -11.72
N ALA A 325 -2.21 -13.75 -10.53
CA ALA A 325 -2.42 -15.05 -9.88
C ALA A 325 -3.69 -15.06 -9.01
N PRO A 326 -4.88 -14.83 -9.60
CA PRO A 326 -6.12 -14.74 -8.85
C PRO A 326 -6.45 -16.05 -8.10
N GLU A 327 -6.04 -17.20 -8.64
CA GLU A 327 -6.29 -18.53 -8.06
C GLU A 327 -5.15 -19.00 -7.16
N GLU A 328 -3.90 -18.88 -7.62
CA GLU A 328 -2.71 -19.31 -6.89
C GLU A 328 -2.33 -18.36 -5.75
N LYS A 329 -2.89 -17.14 -5.77
CA LYS A 329 -2.74 -16.06 -4.79
C LYS A 329 -1.34 -15.44 -4.71
N CYS A 330 -0.30 -16.16 -5.09
CA CYS A 330 1.06 -15.70 -5.25
C CYS A 330 1.75 -16.48 -6.37
N LEU A 331 2.83 -15.93 -6.90
CA LEU A 331 3.68 -16.62 -7.86
C LEU A 331 4.80 -17.31 -7.10
N TRP A 332 5.18 -18.52 -7.52
CA TRP A 332 6.06 -19.37 -6.73
C TRP A 332 7.05 -20.15 -7.60
N ASP A 333 8.34 -19.98 -7.34
CA ASP A 333 9.41 -20.86 -7.83
C ASP A 333 9.90 -21.73 -6.65
N ARG A 334 9.57 -23.02 -6.70
CA ARG A 334 9.99 -24.00 -5.68
C ARG A 334 11.50 -24.23 -5.65
N ASN A 335 12.15 -24.22 -6.81
CA ASN A 335 13.58 -24.56 -6.93
C ASN A 335 14.45 -23.46 -6.34
N LYS A 336 14.09 -22.20 -6.60
CA LYS A 336 14.79 -21.03 -6.03
C LYS A 336 14.16 -20.51 -4.74
N ARG A 337 13.03 -21.08 -4.28
CA ARG A 337 12.32 -20.66 -3.07
C ARG A 337 11.96 -19.16 -3.13
N LEU A 338 11.46 -18.73 -4.28
CA LEU A 338 11.04 -17.36 -4.54
C LEU A 338 9.52 -17.28 -4.56
N ALA A 339 8.96 -16.44 -3.71
CA ALA A 339 7.56 -16.05 -3.78
C ALA A 339 7.43 -14.60 -4.26
N ILE A 340 6.50 -14.33 -5.18
CA ILE A 340 6.10 -12.98 -5.57
C ILE A 340 4.65 -12.78 -5.13
N CYS A 341 4.41 -11.75 -4.33
CA CYS A 341 3.12 -11.50 -3.73
C CYS A 341 2.76 -10.01 -3.72
N GLY A 342 1.48 -9.71 -3.55
CA GLY A 342 0.96 -8.36 -3.54
C GLY A 342 -0.51 -8.31 -3.93
N ASP A 343 -1.11 -7.13 -3.85
CA ASP A 343 -2.46 -6.90 -4.36
C ASP A 343 -2.59 -7.25 -5.85
N PHE A 344 -1.52 -7.05 -6.63
CA PHE A 344 -1.47 -7.40 -8.05
C PHE A 344 -1.54 -8.90 -8.33
N CYS A 345 -1.36 -9.77 -7.33
CA CYS A 345 -1.57 -11.20 -7.52
C CYS A 345 -3.06 -11.55 -7.46
N VAL A 346 -3.80 -11.02 -6.49
CA VAL A 346 -5.19 -11.45 -6.19
C VAL A 346 -6.21 -10.42 -6.63
N SER A 347 -6.20 -9.24 -6.00
CA SER A 347 -7.15 -8.16 -6.23
C SER A 347 -6.55 -6.82 -5.76
N PRO A 348 -6.87 -5.69 -6.43
CA PRO A 348 -6.28 -4.37 -6.18
C PRO A 348 -6.79 -3.70 -4.89
N ASN A 349 -6.80 -4.42 -3.78
CA ASN A 349 -7.28 -3.99 -2.48
C ASN A 349 -6.45 -4.62 -1.34
N VAL A 350 -6.70 -4.17 -0.11
CA VAL A 350 -5.95 -4.63 1.07
C VAL A 350 -6.20 -6.12 1.34
N GLU A 351 -7.43 -6.61 1.20
CA GLU A 351 -7.76 -8.03 1.38
C GLU A 351 -6.95 -8.93 0.43
N GLY A 352 -6.87 -8.57 -0.84
CA GLY A 352 -6.08 -9.29 -1.85
C GLY A 352 -4.58 -9.31 -1.51
N ALA A 353 -4.04 -8.19 -1.04
CA ALA A 353 -2.65 -8.12 -0.60
C ALA A 353 -2.37 -8.99 0.64
N ILE A 354 -3.26 -8.99 1.63
CA ILE A 354 -3.15 -9.85 2.82
C ILE A 354 -3.14 -11.32 2.39
N HIS A 355 -4.10 -11.70 1.55
CA HIS A 355 -4.28 -13.05 1.07
C HIS A 355 -3.05 -13.55 0.28
N SER A 356 -2.50 -12.68 -0.57
CA SER A 356 -1.26 -12.96 -1.31
C SER A 356 -0.04 -13.13 -0.39
N GLY A 357 0.07 -12.31 0.66
CA GLY A 357 1.12 -12.43 1.67
C GLY A 357 1.05 -13.73 2.47
N LEU A 358 -0.15 -14.16 2.86
CA LEU A 358 -0.40 -15.45 3.51
C LEU A 358 0.02 -16.62 2.61
N ALA A 359 -0.39 -16.59 1.33
CA ALA A 359 -0.05 -17.63 0.37
C ALA A 359 1.47 -17.76 0.18
N ALA A 360 2.19 -16.64 0.06
CA ALA A 360 3.64 -16.64 -0.03
C ALA A 360 4.32 -17.24 1.20
N ALA A 361 3.83 -16.92 2.40
CA ALA A 361 4.36 -17.49 3.64
C ALA A 361 4.16 -19.02 3.71
N LEU A 362 2.98 -19.51 3.31
CA LEU A 362 2.68 -20.94 3.29
C LEU A 362 3.64 -21.73 2.39
N ARG A 363 3.90 -21.24 1.16
CA ARG A 363 4.82 -21.88 0.20
C ARG A 363 6.23 -22.05 0.77
N LEU A 364 6.72 -21.03 1.48
CA LEU A 364 8.06 -21.04 2.09
C LEU A 364 8.12 -21.88 3.37
N LYS A 365 7.05 -21.90 4.18
CA LYS A 365 6.93 -22.73 5.37
C LYS A 365 7.01 -24.22 5.06
N ASP A 366 6.29 -24.67 4.01
CA ASP A 366 6.25 -26.08 3.62
C ASP A 366 7.65 -26.59 3.25
N ILE A 367 8.50 -25.74 2.64
CA ILE A 367 9.89 -26.07 2.35
C ILE A 367 10.73 -26.14 3.63
N SER A 368 10.61 -25.15 4.53
CA SER A 368 11.39 -25.14 5.78
C SER A 368 11.13 -26.40 6.61
N SER A 369 9.88 -26.88 6.64
CA SER A 369 9.49 -28.07 7.40
C SER A 369 10.01 -29.38 6.79
N SER A 370 10.38 -29.36 5.50
CA SER A 370 10.96 -30.51 4.79
C SER A 370 12.50 -30.55 4.80
N CYS A 371 13.14 -29.48 5.30
CA CYS A 371 14.60 -29.32 5.36
C CYS A 371 15.16 -29.36 6.80
N LEU A 372 14.27 -29.37 7.80
CA LEU A 372 14.55 -29.69 9.20
C LEU A 372 14.25 -31.18 9.42
#